data_AF-X1Q686-F1
#
_entry.id   AF-X1Q686-F1
#
_cell.length_a   1.000
_cell.length_b   1.000
_cell.length_c   1.000
_cell.angle_alpha   90.00
_cell.angle_beta   90.00
_cell.angle_gamma   90.00
#
_symmetry.space_group_name_H-M   'P 1'
#
loop_
_entity.id
_entity.type
_entity.pdbx_description
1 polymer ?
#
loop_
_entity_poly.entity_id
_entity_poly.type
_entity_poly.pdbx_seq_one_letter_code
_entity_poly.pdbx_strand_id
1 'polypeptide(L)'
;MSKAQEQEAYRRITAMNDPLEIARELTEQIRIQSMTEPIPRGFPVATYYDGDLNWESHYLKSDYFLALFYRETKTEDPDPYTEPGLKHCQAWIFKYDRRGAD
;
A
#
# COMPACT_ATOMS: atom_id res chain seq x y z
N MET A 1 -13.68 1.25 -6.43
CA MET A 1 -13.89 0.02 -5.62
C MET A 1 -15.24 0.11 -4.90
N SER A 2 -15.89 -1.01 -4.54
CA SER A 2 -17.13 -0.93 -3.73
C SER A 2 -16.84 -0.95 -2.22
N LYS A 3 -17.69 -0.30 -1.42
CA LYS A 3 -17.58 -0.30 0.06
C LYS A 3 -17.51 -1.71 0.66
N ALA A 4 -18.20 -2.68 0.06
CA ALA A 4 -18.18 -4.06 0.51
C ALA A 4 -16.80 -4.72 0.30
N GLN A 5 -16.13 -4.42 -0.81
CA GLN A 5 -14.78 -4.92 -1.08
C GLN A 5 -13.75 -4.30 -0.12
N GLU A 6 -13.84 -3.00 0.13
CA GLU A 6 -12.99 -2.29 1.10
C GLU A 6 -13.16 -2.88 2.51
N GLN A 7 -14.40 -3.15 2.93
CA GLN A 7 -14.67 -3.70 4.26
C GLN A 7 -14.18 -5.16 4.41
N GLU A 8 -14.30 -5.97 3.35
CA GLU A 8 -13.77 -7.34 3.35
C GLU A 8 -12.23 -7.35 3.38
N ALA A 9 -11.60 -6.48 2.59
CA ALA A 9 -10.16 -6.24 2.64
C ALA A 9 -9.69 -5.85 4.05
N TYR A 10 -10.38 -4.91 4.69
CA TYR A 10 -10.04 -4.46 6.04
C TYR A 10 -10.15 -5.60 7.06
N ARG A 11 -11.17 -6.46 6.94
CA ARG A 11 -11.31 -7.66 7.78
C ARG A 11 -10.16 -8.64 7.59
N ARG A 12 -9.75 -8.89 6.34
CA ARG A 12 -8.60 -9.76 6.04
C ARG A 12 -7.32 -9.21 6.65
N ILE A 13 -7.05 -7.92 6.44
CA ILE A 13 -5.87 -7.23 6.97
C ILE A 13 -5.83 -7.30 8.49
N THR A 14 -6.94 -7.04 9.17
CA THR A 14 -7.01 -7.07 10.65
C THR A 14 -6.77 -8.47 11.23
N ALA A 15 -6.97 -9.53 10.44
CA ALA A 15 -6.68 -10.91 10.84
C ALA A 15 -5.23 -11.34 10.56
N MET A 16 -4.45 -10.52 9.83
CA MET A 16 -3.05 -10.79 9.51
C MET A 16 -2.13 -10.23 10.60
N ASN A 17 -1.02 -10.93 10.87
CA ASN A 17 0.00 -10.49 11.82
C ASN A 17 1.37 -10.24 11.15
N ASP A 18 1.54 -10.64 9.88
CA ASP A 18 2.77 -10.41 9.13
C ASP A 18 2.68 -9.06 8.38
N PRO A 19 3.56 -8.09 8.68
CA PRO A 19 3.61 -6.82 7.98
C PRO A 19 3.71 -6.93 6.46
N LEU A 20 4.38 -7.98 5.93
CA LEU A 20 4.50 -8.19 4.49
C LEU A 20 3.19 -8.67 3.87
N GLU A 21 2.42 -9.51 4.56
CA GLU A 21 1.11 -9.97 4.08
C GLU A 21 0.11 -8.82 4.01
N ILE A 22 0.11 -7.96 5.04
CA ILE A 22 -0.69 -6.73 5.07
C ILE A 22 -0.30 -5.81 3.91
N ALA A 23 1.00 -5.58 3.72
CA ALA A 23 1.53 -4.77 2.62
C ALA A 23 1.07 -5.30 1.25
N ARG A 24 1.15 -6.62 1.04
CA ARG A 24 0.73 -7.27 -0.20
C ARG A 24 -0.77 -7.11 -0.46
N GLU A 25 -1.61 -7.28 0.57
CA GLU A 25 -3.07 -7.15 0.46
C GLU A 25 -3.47 -5.70 0.13
N LEU A 26 -2.81 -4.72 0.75
CA LEU A 26 -3.01 -3.29 0.44
C LEU A 26 -2.62 -2.95 -1.00
N THR A 27 -1.44 -3.41 -1.45
CA THR A 27 -1.01 -3.13 -2.83
C THR A 27 -1.86 -3.85 -3.88
N GLU A 28 -2.42 -5.02 -3.55
CA GLU A 28 -3.33 -5.74 -4.44
C GLU A 28 -4.65 -4.99 -4.64
N GLN A 29 -5.17 -4.34 -3.60
CA GLN A 29 -6.35 -3.48 -3.71
C GLN A 29 -6.11 -2.29 -4.64
N ILE A 30 -4.98 -1.62 -4.47
CA ILE A 30 -4.59 -0.51 -5.35
C ILE A 30 -4.41 -1.01 -6.78
N ARG A 31 -3.80 -2.19 -6.97
CA ARG A 31 -3.65 -2.79 -8.29
C ARG A 31 -5.01 -2.97 -8.97
N ILE A 32 -5.98 -3.58 -8.27
CA ILE A 32 -7.33 -3.79 -8.79
C ILE A 32 -8.01 -2.45 -9.12
N GLN A 33 -7.89 -1.45 -8.24
CA GLN A 33 -8.42 -0.11 -8.49
C GLN A 33 -7.77 0.56 -9.71
N SER A 34 -6.46 0.37 -9.90
CA SER A 34 -5.71 0.97 -11.01
C SER A 34 -6.11 0.43 -12.37
N MET A 35 -6.77 -0.74 -12.41
CA MET A 35 -7.31 -1.32 -13.64
C MET A 35 -8.58 -0.64 -14.11
N THR A 36 -9.32 0.01 -13.20
CA THR A 36 -10.59 0.67 -13.52
C THR A 36 -10.47 2.18 -13.61
N GLU A 37 -9.54 2.78 -12.86
CA GLU A 37 -9.41 4.23 -12.74
C GLU A 37 -7.93 4.65 -12.65
N PRO A 38 -7.54 5.80 -13.22
CA PRO A 38 -6.20 6.36 -13.02
C PRO A 38 -5.95 6.68 -11.55
N ILE A 39 -4.79 6.28 -11.04
CA ILE A 39 -4.40 6.56 -9.65
C ILE A 39 -3.38 7.71 -9.63
N PRO A 40 -3.63 8.77 -8.84
CA PRO A 40 -2.68 9.87 -8.69
C PRO A 40 -1.38 9.38 -8.06
N ARG A 41 -0.26 9.90 -8.55
CA ARG A 41 1.05 9.75 -7.89
C ARG A 41 1.16 10.77 -6.75
N GLY A 42 1.99 10.47 -5.76
CA GLY A 42 2.33 11.43 -4.72
C GLY A 42 1.58 11.27 -3.41
N PHE A 43 0.51 10.48 -3.38
CA PHE A 43 -0.35 10.34 -2.21
C PHE A 43 -0.59 8.88 -1.84
N PRO A 44 -0.71 8.56 -0.55
CA PRO A 44 -1.19 7.25 -0.11
C PRO A 44 -2.57 6.99 -0.73
N VAL A 45 -2.73 5.82 -1.33
CA VAL A 45 -3.96 5.41 -2.02
C VAL A 45 -4.79 4.49 -1.12
N ALA A 46 -4.13 3.64 -0.33
CA ALA A 46 -4.75 2.85 0.71
C ALA A 46 -3.86 2.83 1.95
N THR A 47 -4.49 2.96 3.12
CA THR A 47 -3.81 3.01 4.41
C THR A 47 -4.45 2.06 5.42
N TYR A 48 -3.64 1.55 6.33
CA TYR A 48 -4.08 0.73 7.45
C TYR A 48 -3.32 1.14 8.71
N TYR A 49 -4.04 1.19 9.84
CA TYR A 49 -3.54 1.67 11.12
C TYR A 49 -3.86 0.65 12.20
N ASP A 50 -2.85 0.28 12.99
CA ASP A 50 -2.99 -0.56 14.17
C ASP A 50 -2.15 0.01 15.32
N GLY A 51 -2.81 0.71 16.25
CA GLY A 51 -2.12 1.44 17.30
C GLY A 51 -1.19 2.51 16.72
N ASP A 52 0.11 2.38 16.99
CA ASP A 52 1.15 3.29 16.47
C ASP A 52 1.82 2.78 15.19
N LEU A 53 1.34 1.65 14.64
CA LEU A 53 1.82 1.07 13.40
C LEU A 53 0.98 1.54 12.22
N ASN A 54 1.67 1.94 11.16
CA ASN A 54 1.08 2.52 9.96
C ASN A 54 1.54 1.74 8.74
N TRP A 55 0.59 1.42 7.87
CA TRP A 55 0.84 0.95 6.52
C TRP A 55 0.26 1.94 5.53
N GLU A 56 1.07 2.33 4.57
CA GLU A 56 0.64 3.12 3.44
C GLU A 56 0.99 2.42 2.15
N SER A 57 0.20 2.66 1.12
CA SER A 57 0.48 2.11 -0.18
C SER A 57 0.28 3.13 -1.27
N HIS A 58 1.22 3.17 -2.20
CA HIS A 58 1.42 4.25 -3.16
C HIS A 58 1.54 3.68 -4.57
N TYR A 59 0.93 4.34 -5.53
CA TYR A 59 1.15 4.04 -6.95
C TYR A 59 2.41 4.74 -7.45
N LEU A 60 3.40 3.97 -7.92
CA LEU A 60 4.64 4.52 -8.46
C LEU A 60 4.52 4.76 -9.96
N LYS A 61 4.28 3.68 -10.70
CA LYS A 61 4.16 3.66 -12.16
C LYS A 61 3.42 2.38 -12.57
N SER A 62 3.13 2.26 -13.87
CA SER A 62 2.48 1.10 -14.49
C SER A 62 2.95 -0.22 -13.88
N ASP A 63 2.05 -0.88 -13.14
CA ASP A 63 2.26 -2.20 -12.52
C ASP A 63 3.28 -2.26 -11.36
N TYR A 64 3.77 -1.12 -10.89
CA TYR A 64 4.65 -0.99 -9.72
C TYR A 64 3.95 -0.20 -8.60
N PHE A 65 3.90 -0.81 -7.43
CA PHE A 65 3.28 -0.27 -6.23
C PHE A 65 4.27 -0.31 -5.09
N LEU A 66 4.26 0.71 -4.25
CA LEU A 66 5.05 0.79 -3.04
C LEU A 66 4.16 0.52 -1.85
N ALA A 67 4.62 -0.26 -0.89
CA ALA A 67 4.07 -0.32 0.45
C ALA A 67 5.11 0.20 1.44
N LEU A 68 4.69 1.11 2.31
CA LEU A 68 5.45 1.58 3.45
C LEU A 68 4.84 0.99 4.71
N PHE A 69 5.71 0.60 5.63
CA PHE A 69 5.37 0.22 6.98
C PHE A 69 6.25 1.00 7.94
N TYR A 70 5.66 1.72 8.87
CA TYR A 70 6.41 2.54 9.82
C TYR A 70 5.64 2.68 11.13
N ARG A 71 6.34 3.21 12.13
CA ARG A 71 5.78 3.54 13.42
C ARG A 71 5.63 5.05 13.50
N GLU A 72 4.43 5.54 13.79
CA GLU A 72 4.12 6.98 13.83
C GLU A 72 5.06 7.73 14.78
N THR A 73 5.35 7.13 15.93
CA THR A 73 6.24 7.70 16.96
C THR A 73 7.69 7.90 16.49
N LYS A 74 8.08 7.32 15.34
CA LYS A 74 9.41 7.48 14.74
C LYS A 74 9.38 8.23 13.42
N THR A 75 8.23 8.34 12.78
CA THR A 75 8.08 8.90 11.43
C THR A 75 6.65 9.38 11.26
N GLU A 76 6.51 10.69 11.12
CA GLU A 76 5.26 11.34 10.74
C GLU A 76 5.37 11.69 9.25
N ASP A 77 4.37 11.29 8.47
CA ASP A 77 4.25 11.57 7.03
C ASP A 77 5.54 11.33 6.22
N PRO A 78 6.01 10.07 6.10
CA PRO A 78 7.21 9.78 5.32
C PRO A 78 7.04 10.20 3.86
N ASP A 79 8.00 10.97 3.33
CA ASP A 79 8.06 11.23 1.88
C ASP A 79 8.62 9.98 1.16
N PRO A 80 7.79 9.22 0.42
CA PRO A 80 8.21 7.98 -0.21
C PRO A 80 9.22 8.19 -1.36
N TYR A 81 9.44 9.43 -1.80
CA TYR A 81 10.29 9.77 -2.93
C TYR A 81 11.68 10.27 -2.52
N THR A 82 11.99 10.30 -1.22
CA THR A 82 13.27 10.78 -0.72
C THR A 82 13.91 9.78 0.23
N GLU A 83 15.25 9.70 0.21
CA GLU A 83 16.01 8.85 1.14
C GLU A 83 15.74 9.22 2.61
N PRO A 84 15.69 10.51 3.02
CA PRO A 84 15.34 10.87 4.39
C PRO A 84 13.94 10.43 4.82
N GLY A 85 12.95 10.52 3.91
CA GLY A 85 11.57 10.11 4.20
C GLY A 85 11.44 8.62 4.48
N LEU A 86 12.33 7.79 3.92
CA LEU A 86 12.32 6.34 4.09
C LEU A 86 13.19 5.84 5.27
N LYS A 87 13.92 6.71 5.96
CA LYS A 87 14.95 6.34 6.96
C LYS A 87 14.47 5.40 8.07
N HIS A 88 13.20 5.50 8.43
CA HIS A 88 12.59 4.76 9.54
C HIS A 88 11.41 3.90 9.08
N CYS A 89 11.28 3.72 7.78
CA CYS A 89 10.28 2.87 7.15
C CYS A 89 10.88 1.52 6.77
N GLN A 90 10.06 0.48 6.85
CA GLN A 90 10.23 -0.70 6.02
C GLN A 90 9.44 -0.48 4.74
N ALA A 91 10.07 -0.74 3.58
CA ALA A 91 9.48 -0.46 2.29
C ALA A 91 9.57 -1.69 1.38
N TRP A 92 8.49 -1.96 0.63
CA TRP A 92 8.45 -3.00 -0.39
C TRP A 92 7.93 -2.45 -1.71
N ILE A 93 8.58 -2.85 -2.80
CA ILE A 93 8.08 -2.59 -4.15
C ILE A 93 7.48 -3.87 -4.70
N PHE A 94 6.18 -3.83 -4.97
CA PHE A 94 5.46 -4.91 -5.62
C PHE A 94 5.34 -4.61 -7.12
N LYS A 95 5.89 -5.51 -7.92
CA LYS A 95 5.70 -5.52 -9.37
C LYS A 95 4.68 -6.61 -9.71
N TYR A 96 3.63 -6.24 -10.42
CA TYR A 96 2.67 -7.20 -10.93
C TYR A 96 2.89 -7.40 -12.43
N ASP A 97 3.00 -8.64 -12.87
CA ASP A 97 3.08 -8.92 -14.29
C ASP A 97 1.68 -8.77 -14.90
N ARG A 98 1.58 -7.99 -15.98
CA ARG A 98 0.40 -8.07 -16.84
C ARG A 98 0.47 -9.41 -17.55
N ARG A 99 -0.51 -10.28 -17.28
CA ARG A 99 -0.82 -11.30 -18.27
C ARG A 99 -1.25 -10.55 -19.52
N GLY A 100 -0.50 -10.70 -20.61
CA GLY A 100 -0.97 -10.27 -21.92
C GLY A 100 -2.35 -10.88 -22.13
N ALA A 101 -3.28 -10.09 -22.65
CA ALA A 101 -4.50 -10.67 -23.19
C ALA A 101 -4.06 -11.65 -24.29
N ASP A 102 -4.29 -12.94 -24.06
CA ASP A 102 -4.29 -13.94 -25.13
C ASP A 102 -5.44 -13.63 -26.11
#